data_AF-A0A494X992-F1
#
_entry.id   AF-A0A494X992-F1
#
_cell.length_a   1.000
_cell.length_b   1.000
_cell.length_c   1.000
_cell.angle_alpha   90.00
_cell.angle_beta   90.00
_cell.angle_gamma   90.00
#
_symmetry.space_group_name_H-M   'P 1'
#
loop_
_entity.id
_entity.type
_entity.pdbx_description
1 polymer ?
#
loop_
_entity_poly.entity_id
_entity_poly.type
_entity_poly.pdbx_seq_one_letter_code
_entity_poly.pdbx_strand_id
1 'polypeptide(L)'
;MPASLAQGIVWQPDEDHMNTRGEWDKLGVRDLLVQWTAVDGESMVRGAGLPTSAGVPDWVRIAREPWARNVIVGLAGRFDETEARAQAAQLVEQSKRLIAARPPVHIDGWYFPVEVDPTWKDAASLAPLLEKLPRPLWISVYDNSNIGGAALAAWLDSWLPRDVGVFFQDGCGDYARSAPVARAYADELAARLGKRRVRIIAEAFRGLPGGGYRSAEADELAPQLAQYRGYPTYLFDGPHYVPPSLVRALLAREAAQK
;
A
#
# COMPACT_ATOMS: atom_id res chain seq x y z
N MET A 1 5.87 4.78 -26.06
CA MET A 1 5.17 5.12 -24.79
C MET A 1 6.24 5.63 -23.83
N PRO A 2 6.09 6.80 -23.20
CA PRO A 2 6.99 7.17 -22.11
C PRO A 2 6.95 6.08 -21.02
N ALA A 3 8.10 5.77 -20.41
CA ALA A 3 8.16 4.83 -19.31
C ALA A 3 7.26 5.30 -18.16
N SER A 4 6.45 4.39 -17.61
CA SER A 4 5.66 4.65 -16.40
C SER A 4 6.62 4.77 -15.21
N LEU A 5 6.47 5.82 -14.42
CA LEU A 5 7.27 6.10 -13.22
C LEU A 5 6.72 5.34 -12.00
N ALA A 6 5.41 5.11 -11.95
CA ALA A 6 4.75 4.30 -10.95
C ALA A 6 3.56 3.56 -11.57
N GLN A 7 3.28 2.35 -11.04
CA GLN A 7 2.16 1.53 -11.47
C GLN A 7 0.88 1.91 -10.72
N GLY A 8 1.02 2.22 -9.44
CA GLY A 8 -0.11 2.50 -8.56
C GLY A 8 0.12 3.67 -7.60
N ILE A 9 -0.97 4.05 -6.94
CA ILE A 9 -1.00 5.01 -5.84
C ILE A 9 -1.64 4.31 -4.65
N VAL A 10 -1.07 4.48 -3.47
CA VAL A 10 -1.78 4.16 -2.23
C VAL A 10 -2.65 5.35 -1.86
N TRP A 11 -3.80 5.07 -1.27
CA TRP A 11 -4.66 6.05 -0.64
C TRP A 11 -4.95 5.59 0.79
N GLN A 12 -4.55 6.40 1.76
CA GLN A 12 -4.99 6.31 3.15
C GLN A 12 -6.21 7.22 3.35
N PRO A 13 -7.45 6.70 3.46
CA PRO A 13 -8.60 7.57 3.64
C PRO A 13 -8.64 8.20 5.04
N ASP A 14 -8.77 9.53 5.05
CA ASP A 14 -9.03 10.38 6.20
C ASP A 14 -10.12 11.42 5.87
N GLU A 15 -10.58 12.19 6.87
CA GLU A 15 -11.67 13.15 6.73
C GLU A 15 -11.43 14.22 5.64
N ASP A 16 -10.19 14.71 5.50
CA ASP A 16 -9.83 15.77 4.56
C ASP A 16 -9.66 15.23 3.12
N HIS A 17 -9.35 13.94 2.96
CA HIS A 17 -9.07 13.32 1.66
C HIS A 17 -10.11 12.27 1.21
N MET A 18 -11.28 12.20 1.86
CA MET A 18 -12.38 11.27 1.51
C MET A 18 -12.78 11.30 0.02
N ASN A 19 -12.66 12.46 -0.64
CA ASN A 19 -12.97 12.62 -2.06
C ASN A 19 -11.73 13.02 -2.87
N THR A 20 -10.66 12.26 -2.69
CA THR A 20 -9.37 12.57 -3.32
C THR A 20 -9.44 12.71 -4.85
N ARG A 21 -8.59 13.62 -5.35
CA ARG A 21 -8.37 13.94 -6.75
C ARG A 21 -6.87 14.11 -6.95
N GLY A 22 -6.34 13.55 -8.04
CA GLY A 22 -4.94 13.63 -8.37
C GLY A 22 -4.72 13.54 -9.87
N GLU A 23 -3.53 13.97 -10.32
CA GLU A 23 -3.07 13.84 -11.70
C GLU A 23 -2.05 12.69 -11.85
N TRP A 24 -2.16 11.68 -10.99
CA TRP A 24 -1.15 10.61 -10.87
C TRP A 24 -1.08 9.72 -12.11
N ASP A 25 -2.15 9.68 -12.91
CA ASP A 25 -2.19 9.00 -14.20
C ASP A 25 -1.11 9.52 -15.17
N LYS A 26 -0.70 10.79 -15.03
CA LYS A 26 0.41 11.36 -15.80
C LYS A 26 1.75 10.68 -15.49
N LEU A 27 1.91 10.10 -14.29
CA LEU A 27 3.07 9.27 -13.91
C LEU A 27 2.97 7.82 -14.42
N GLY A 28 1.87 7.47 -15.09
CA GLY A 28 1.55 6.10 -15.52
C GLY A 28 0.75 5.29 -14.50
N VAL A 29 0.29 5.91 -13.40
CA VAL A 29 -0.56 5.26 -12.40
C VAL A 29 -1.89 4.89 -13.03
N ARG A 30 -2.32 3.65 -12.79
CA ARG A 30 -3.66 3.16 -13.15
C ARG A 30 -4.30 2.31 -12.05
N ASP A 31 -3.51 1.94 -11.05
CA ASP A 31 -3.93 1.08 -9.96
C ASP A 31 -4.04 1.92 -8.67
N LEU A 32 -5.14 1.73 -7.95
CA LEU A 32 -5.37 2.31 -6.63
C LEU A 32 -5.30 1.21 -5.58
N LEU A 33 -4.42 1.35 -4.59
CA LEU A 33 -4.50 0.59 -3.35
C LEU A 33 -5.17 1.48 -2.30
N VAL A 34 -6.39 1.12 -1.88
CA VAL A 34 -7.00 1.77 -0.71
C VAL A 34 -6.46 1.06 0.52
N GLN A 35 -5.90 1.77 1.50
CA GLN A 35 -5.32 1.13 2.69
C GLN A 35 -6.39 0.43 3.52
N TRP A 36 -7.54 1.06 3.72
CA TRP A 36 -8.70 0.47 4.38
C TRP A 36 -10.01 1.06 3.85
N THR A 37 -11.07 0.25 3.90
CA THR A 37 -12.45 0.72 3.66
C THR A 37 -13.32 0.63 4.90
N ALA A 38 -12.76 0.12 6.01
CA ALA A 38 -13.24 0.40 7.36
C ALA A 38 -12.03 0.51 8.31
N VAL A 39 -12.07 1.47 9.21
CA VAL A 39 -11.04 1.67 10.25
C VAL A 39 -11.73 1.92 11.59
N ASP A 40 -11.20 1.32 12.65
CA ASP A 40 -11.75 1.42 14.01
C ASP A 40 -13.25 1.10 14.14
N GLY A 41 -13.72 0.19 13.28
CA GLY A 41 -15.10 -0.28 13.29
C GLY A 41 -16.08 0.56 12.48
N GLU A 42 -15.64 1.67 11.88
CA GLU A 42 -16.45 2.51 11.01
C GLU A 42 -16.16 2.22 9.53
N SER A 43 -17.23 1.97 8.77
CA SER A 43 -17.17 1.63 7.35
C SER A 43 -17.33 2.85 6.46
N MET A 44 -16.45 2.96 5.48
CA MET A 44 -16.53 3.90 4.37
C MET A 44 -17.30 3.32 3.18
N VAL A 45 -17.75 2.08 3.27
CA VAL A 45 -18.62 1.41 2.30
C VAL A 45 -20.01 1.23 2.89
N ARG A 46 -21.01 1.85 2.26
CA ARG A 46 -22.41 1.73 2.70
C ARG A 46 -22.90 0.29 2.52
N GLY A 47 -23.79 -0.14 3.42
CA GLY A 47 -24.42 -1.47 3.34
C GLY A 47 -23.56 -2.64 3.83
N ALA A 48 -22.39 -2.37 4.42
CA ALA A 48 -21.50 -3.41 4.96
C ALA A 48 -21.93 -3.98 6.33
N GLY A 49 -23.09 -3.61 6.87
CA GLY A 49 -23.53 -4.10 8.19
C GLY A 49 -22.55 -3.74 9.33
N LEU A 50 -21.84 -2.63 9.17
CA LEU A 50 -20.99 -1.96 10.16
C LEU A 50 -21.52 -0.53 10.34
N PRO A 51 -21.23 0.13 11.48
CA PRO A 51 -21.39 1.58 11.60
C PRO A 51 -20.80 2.29 10.38
N THR A 52 -21.51 3.24 9.82
CA THR A 52 -21.01 4.01 8.67
C THR A 52 -20.28 5.24 9.20
N SER A 53 -19.07 5.49 8.69
CA SER A 53 -18.30 6.70 8.99
C SER A 53 -19.12 7.96 8.67
N ALA A 54 -18.86 9.04 9.41
CA ALA A 54 -19.50 10.34 9.18
C ALA A 54 -19.31 10.84 7.73
N GLY A 55 -18.11 10.61 7.17
CA GLY A 55 -17.78 10.83 5.78
C GLY A 55 -17.58 9.51 5.04
N VAL A 56 -18.10 9.41 3.82
CA VAL A 56 -17.78 8.28 2.92
C VAL A 56 -17.35 8.79 1.55
N PRO A 57 -16.38 8.12 0.89
CA PRO A 57 -15.98 8.46 -0.45
C PRO A 57 -17.12 8.35 -1.47
N ASP A 58 -17.11 9.23 -2.47
CA ASP A 58 -17.83 9.00 -3.72
C ASP A 58 -17.11 7.93 -4.54
N TRP A 59 -17.33 6.66 -4.17
CA TRP A 59 -16.75 5.50 -4.84
C TRP A 59 -17.07 5.43 -6.33
N VAL A 60 -18.25 5.90 -6.75
CA VAL A 60 -18.68 5.89 -8.16
C VAL A 60 -17.86 6.90 -8.97
N ARG A 61 -17.57 8.07 -8.41
CA ARG A 61 -16.63 9.02 -9.03
C ARG A 61 -15.21 8.46 -9.02
N ILE A 62 -14.71 7.96 -7.88
CA ILE A 62 -13.37 7.37 -7.77
C ILE A 62 -13.15 6.30 -8.85
N ALA A 63 -14.13 5.42 -9.07
CA ALA A 63 -14.08 4.36 -10.10
C ALA A 63 -13.92 4.88 -11.54
N ARG A 64 -14.18 6.17 -11.80
CA ARG A 64 -14.04 6.82 -13.10
C ARG A 64 -12.71 7.55 -13.27
N GLU A 65 -11.93 7.67 -12.20
CA GLU A 65 -10.65 8.36 -12.25
C GLU A 65 -9.63 7.52 -13.04
N PRO A 66 -8.80 8.14 -13.91
CA PRO A 66 -7.87 7.41 -14.77
C PRO A 66 -6.77 6.68 -14.00
N TRP A 67 -6.48 7.12 -12.78
CA TRP A 67 -5.50 6.53 -11.86
C TRP A 67 -6.09 5.42 -10.96
N ALA A 68 -7.40 5.16 -11.02
CA ALA A 68 -8.10 4.16 -10.21
C ALA A 68 -8.84 3.11 -11.06
N ARG A 69 -8.27 2.73 -12.20
CA ARG A 69 -8.88 1.73 -13.12
C ARG A 69 -8.93 0.34 -12.53
N ASN A 70 -7.93 -0.01 -11.71
CA ASN A 70 -7.86 -1.26 -10.99
C ASN A 70 -7.74 -0.94 -9.50
N VAL A 71 -8.67 -1.41 -8.69
CA VAL A 71 -8.70 -1.10 -7.26
C VAL A 71 -8.39 -2.34 -6.44
N ILE A 72 -7.32 -2.26 -5.64
CA ILE A 72 -7.06 -3.19 -4.55
C ILE A 72 -7.74 -2.63 -3.32
N VAL A 73 -8.80 -3.29 -2.89
CA VAL A 73 -9.66 -2.78 -1.83
C VAL A 73 -9.09 -3.16 -0.47
N GLY A 74 -8.68 -2.15 0.29
CA GLY A 74 -8.32 -2.29 1.69
C GLY A 74 -9.49 -2.77 2.53
N LEU A 75 -9.24 -3.78 3.35
CA LEU A 75 -10.23 -4.39 4.22
C LEU A 75 -10.31 -3.64 5.56
N ALA A 76 -10.86 -4.29 6.60
CA ALA A 76 -10.99 -3.66 7.91
C ALA A 76 -9.62 -3.55 8.60
N GLY A 77 -9.32 -2.38 9.15
CA GLY A 77 -8.08 -2.09 9.88
C GLY A 77 -8.30 -1.31 11.18
N ARG A 78 -7.19 -0.94 11.80
CA ARG A 78 -7.12 -0.02 12.94
C ARG A 78 -5.94 0.93 12.75
N PHE A 79 -6.04 2.12 13.33
CA PHE A 79 -4.90 3.04 13.35
C PHE A 79 -3.78 2.54 14.26
N ASP A 80 -4.13 2.01 15.43
CA ASP A 80 -3.15 1.43 16.34
C ASP A 80 -2.73 0.04 15.87
N GLU A 81 -1.46 -0.10 15.52
CA GLU A 81 -0.90 -1.36 15.03
C GLU A 81 -0.94 -2.48 16.08
N THR A 82 -0.76 -2.14 17.36
CA THR A 82 -0.81 -3.12 18.46
C THR A 82 -2.22 -3.69 18.58
N GLU A 83 -3.25 -2.84 18.53
CA GLU A 83 -4.64 -3.26 18.49
C GLU A 83 -4.98 -4.03 17.21
N ALA A 84 -4.47 -3.59 16.05
CA ALA A 84 -4.69 -4.26 14.77
C ALA A 84 -4.20 -5.72 14.81
N ARG A 85 -2.98 -5.94 15.31
CA ARG A 85 -2.39 -7.27 15.50
C ARG A 85 -3.17 -8.09 16.51
N ALA A 86 -3.50 -7.51 17.67
CA ALA A 86 -4.25 -8.20 18.72
C ALA A 86 -5.67 -8.60 18.30
N GLN A 87 -6.28 -7.87 17.37
CA GLN A 87 -7.66 -8.08 16.93
C GLN A 87 -7.78 -8.59 15.49
N ALA A 88 -6.71 -9.15 14.91
CA ALA A 88 -6.69 -9.60 13.52
C ALA A 88 -7.87 -10.53 13.16
N ALA A 89 -8.27 -11.42 14.07
CA ALA A 89 -9.42 -12.31 13.86
C ALA A 89 -10.76 -11.55 13.74
N GLN A 90 -10.97 -10.51 14.56
CA GLN A 90 -12.16 -9.65 14.49
C GLN A 90 -12.14 -8.83 13.19
N LEU A 91 -10.98 -8.31 12.79
CA LEU A 91 -10.81 -7.58 11.54
C LEU A 91 -11.15 -8.46 10.33
N VAL A 92 -10.80 -9.75 10.33
CA VAL A 92 -11.23 -10.69 9.27
C VAL A 92 -12.76 -10.83 9.21
N GLU A 93 -13.45 -10.91 10.34
CA GLU A 93 -14.91 -11.01 10.34
C GLU A 93 -15.58 -9.73 9.84
N GLN A 94 -15.05 -8.54 10.19
CA GLN A 94 -15.51 -7.27 9.63
C GLN A 94 -15.23 -7.19 8.12
N SER A 95 -14.04 -7.64 7.70
CA SER A 95 -13.60 -7.67 6.30
C SER A 95 -14.55 -8.46 5.41
N LYS A 96 -15.04 -9.62 5.88
CA LYS A 96 -16.05 -10.41 5.15
C LYS A 96 -17.32 -9.63 4.86
N ARG A 97 -17.74 -8.73 5.75
CA ARG A 97 -18.92 -7.88 5.54
C ARG A 97 -18.65 -6.80 4.48
N LEU A 98 -17.45 -6.21 4.48
CA LEU A 98 -17.03 -5.26 3.44
C LEU A 98 -16.98 -5.92 2.06
N ILE A 99 -16.46 -7.14 1.98
CA ILE A 99 -16.42 -7.94 0.75
C ILE A 99 -17.84 -8.19 0.22
N ALA A 100 -18.77 -8.55 1.10
CA ALA A 100 -20.18 -8.77 0.75
C ALA A 100 -20.88 -7.49 0.24
N ALA A 101 -20.49 -6.31 0.75
CA ALA A 101 -21.05 -5.02 0.36
C ALA A 101 -20.68 -4.59 -1.06
N ARG A 102 -19.62 -5.15 -1.65
CA ARG A 102 -19.14 -4.88 -3.02
C ARG A 102 -19.07 -3.39 -3.36
N PRO A 103 -18.03 -2.67 -2.89
CA PRO A 103 -17.85 -1.26 -3.24
C PRO A 103 -17.89 -1.06 -4.77
N PRO A 104 -18.50 0.02 -5.27
CA PRO A 104 -18.77 0.20 -6.70
C PRO A 104 -17.53 0.66 -7.47
N VAL A 105 -16.48 -0.16 -7.46
CA VAL A 105 -15.20 0.01 -8.14
C VAL A 105 -14.85 -1.26 -8.91
N HIS A 106 -13.92 -1.18 -9.86
CA HIS A 106 -13.35 -2.37 -10.47
C HIS A 106 -12.34 -3.03 -9.50
N ILE A 107 -12.78 -4.07 -8.80
CA ILE A 107 -11.97 -4.79 -7.81
C ILE A 107 -10.97 -5.70 -8.53
N ASP A 108 -9.69 -5.38 -8.43
CA ASP A 108 -8.56 -6.17 -8.97
C ASP A 108 -7.87 -7.01 -7.88
N GLY A 109 -8.17 -6.73 -6.61
CA GLY A 109 -7.70 -7.52 -5.48
C GLY A 109 -8.16 -6.96 -4.14
N TRP A 110 -7.69 -7.60 -3.08
CA TRP A 110 -7.98 -7.25 -1.69
C TRP A 110 -6.69 -7.03 -0.93
N TYR A 111 -6.71 -6.13 0.03
CA TYR A 111 -5.58 -5.83 0.89
C TYR A 111 -6.00 -5.94 2.35
N PHE A 112 -5.36 -6.82 3.11
CA PHE A 112 -5.58 -6.91 4.55
C PHE A 112 -4.58 -6.00 5.28
N PRO A 113 -5.05 -4.92 5.94
CA PRO A 113 -4.18 -3.80 6.32
C PRO A 113 -3.36 -4.00 7.60
N VAL A 114 -3.50 -5.14 8.27
CA VAL A 114 -2.68 -5.43 9.46
C VAL A 114 -1.24 -5.63 9.00
N GLU A 115 -0.40 -4.65 9.29
CA GLU A 115 1.00 -4.65 8.88
C GLU A 115 1.79 -5.69 9.68
N VAL A 116 2.75 -6.32 8.99
CA VAL A 116 3.59 -7.36 9.60
C VAL A 116 5.06 -6.97 9.52
N ASP A 117 5.80 -7.27 10.58
CA ASP A 117 7.25 -7.16 10.64
C ASP A 117 7.83 -8.30 11.51
N PRO A 118 9.13 -8.62 11.39
CA PRO A 118 9.75 -9.73 12.12
C PRO A 118 9.67 -9.66 13.64
N THR A 119 9.36 -8.51 14.24
CA THR A 119 9.16 -8.40 15.70
C THR A 119 7.84 -9.01 16.16
N TRP A 120 6.87 -9.23 15.27
CA TRP A 120 5.62 -9.92 15.61
C TRP A 120 5.84 -11.43 15.76
N LYS A 121 6.13 -11.85 17.00
CA LYS A 121 6.43 -13.24 17.35
C LYS A 121 5.34 -14.25 16.95
N ASP A 122 4.09 -13.81 16.91
CA ASP A 122 2.93 -14.66 16.58
C ASP A 122 2.37 -14.38 15.17
N ALA A 123 3.14 -13.79 14.26
CA ALA A 123 2.67 -13.51 12.89
C ALA A 123 2.13 -14.76 12.17
N ALA A 124 2.63 -15.95 12.51
CA ALA A 124 2.15 -17.20 11.92
C ALA A 124 0.66 -17.49 12.23
N SER A 125 0.10 -16.95 13.32
CA SER A 125 -1.33 -17.08 13.62
C SER A 125 -2.22 -16.34 12.63
N LEU A 126 -1.66 -15.43 11.83
CA LEU A 126 -2.36 -14.71 10.78
C LEU A 126 -2.66 -15.59 9.55
N ALA A 127 -1.84 -16.62 9.27
CA ALA A 127 -2.00 -17.48 8.10
C ALA A 127 -3.41 -18.09 7.95
N PRO A 128 -3.98 -18.80 8.96
CA PRO A 128 -5.34 -19.33 8.86
C PRO A 128 -6.44 -18.25 8.80
N LEU A 129 -6.15 -17.01 9.17
CA LEU A 129 -7.08 -15.89 9.04
C LEU A 129 -7.11 -15.37 7.59
N LEU A 130 -5.94 -15.23 6.97
CA LEU A 130 -5.81 -14.82 5.56
C LEU A 130 -6.47 -15.81 4.61
N GLU A 131 -6.48 -17.11 4.93
CA GLU A 131 -7.17 -18.13 4.12
C GLU A 131 -8.70 -17.95 4.06
N LYS A 132 -9.27 -17.18 4.99
CA LYS A 132 -10.71 -16.88 5.01
C LYS A 132 -11.08 -15.70 4.10
N LEU A 133 -10.09 -15.07 3.47
CA LEU A 133 -10.25 -13.87 2.65
C LEU A 133 -10.05 -14.16 1.14
N PRO A 134 -10.78 -13.48 0.25
CA PRO A 134 -10.75 -13.72 -1.19
C PRO A 134 -9.40 -13.38 -1.82
N ARG A 135 -9.12 -14.02 -2.97
CA ARG A 135 -7.93 -13.76 -3.79
C ARG A 135 -8.27 -12.87 -5.02
N PRO A 136 -7.29 -12.17 -5.61
CA PRO A 136 -5.93 -11.95 -5.11
C PRO A 136 -5.93 -11.19 -3.78
N LEU A 137 -5.11 -11.63 -2.83
CA LEU A 137 -4.98 -11.01 -1.50
C LEU A 137 -3.56 -10.50 -1.30
N TRP A 138 -3.44 -9.34 -0.68
CA TRP A 138 -2.18 -8.69 -0.37
C TRP A 138 -2.11 -8.27 1.10
N ILE A 139 -0.91 -8.25 1.67
CA ILE A 139 -0.59 -7.63 2.96
C ILE A 139 0.57 -6.65 2.79
N SER A 140 0.78 -5.74 3.73
CA SER A 140 2.03 -4.97 3.81
C SER A 140 3.03 -5.65 4.74
N VAL A 141 4.31 -5.54 4.38
CA VAL A 141 5.42 -5.91 5.25
C VAL A 141 6.48 -4.82 5.24
N TYR A 142 7.09 -4.61 6.40
CA TYR A 142 8.29 -3.81 6.56
C TYR A 142 9.27 -4.54 7.49
N ASP A 143 10.50 -4.02 7.59
CA ASP A 143 11.52 -4.58 8.48
C ASP A 143 12.03 -3.50 9.42
N ASN A 144 11.39 -3.40 10.58
CA ASN A 144 11.79 -2.48 11.64
C ASN A 144 13.10 -2.88 12.34
N SER A 145 13.50 -4.15 12.19
CA SER A 145 14.67 -4.73 12.87
C SER A 145 15.91 -4.78 11.98
N ASN A 146 15.80 -4.41 10.71
CA ASN A 146 16.86 -4.47 9.70
C ASN A 146 17.56 -5.84 9.64
N ILE A 147 16.78 -6.93 9.71
CA ILE A 147 17.30 -8.31 9.66
C ILE A 147 17.82 -8.70 8.27
N GLY A 148 17.54 -7.92 7.22
CA GLY A 148 18.01 -8.16 5.87
C GLY A 148 16.96 -8.84 4.98
N GLY A 149 17.02 -8.55 3.67
CA GLY A 149 16.06 -9.05 2.68
C GLY A 149 15.92 -10.57 2.66
N ALA A 150 17.03 -11.30 2.70
CA ALA A 150 17.02 -12.77 2.69
C ALA A 150 16.36 -13.34 3.96
N ALA A 151 16.62 -12.74 5.12
CA ALA A 151 16.03 -13.17 6.39
C ALA A 151 14.54 -12.82 6.46
N LEU A 152 14.15 -11.62 6.00
CA LEU A 152 12.75 -11.21 5.88
C LEU A 152 11.97 -12.14 4.94
N ALA A 153 12.55 -12.48 3.80
CA ALA A 153 11.95 -13.40 2.84
C ALA A 153 11.78 -14.80 3.41
N ALA A 154 12.79 -15.33 4.11
CA ALA A 154 12.71 -16.62 4.79
C ALA A 154 11.66 -16.63 5.91
N TRP A 155 11.55 -15.53 6.66
CA TRP A 155 10.54 -15.37 7.71
C TRP A 155 9.13 -15.38 7.11
N LEU A 156 8.85 -14.60 6.06
CA LEU A 156 7.55 -14.62 5.38
C LEU A 156 7.23 -16.01 4.81
N ASP A 157 8.18 -16.65 4.14
CA ASP A 157 8.01 -17.99 3.55
C ASP A 157 7.69 -19.08 4.58
N SER A 158 8.05 -18.86 5.86
CA SER A 158 7.78 -19.82 6.93
C SER A 158 6.31 -19.91 7.34
N TRP A 159 5.48 -18.90 7.03
CA TRP A 159 4.09 -18.85 7.49
C TRP A 159 3.08 -18.27 6.51
N LEU A 160 3.49 -17.35 5.60
CA LEU A 160 2.56 -16.67 4.70
C LEU A 160 1.99 -17.65 3.66
N PRO A 161 0.66 -17.72 3.47
CA PRO A 161 0.08 -18.57 2.44
C PRO A 161 0.66 -18.27 1.05
N ARG A 162 0.94 -19.32 0.26
CA ARG A 162 1.71 -19.25 -0.99
C ARG A 162 1.03 -18.45 -2.11
N ASP A 163 -0.25 -18.14 -1.96
CA ASP A 163 -1.07 -17.41 -2.91
C ASP A 163 -1.43 -15.99 -2.43
N VAL A 164 -0.90 -15.56 -1.28
CA VAL A 164 -1.00 -14.18 -0.78
C VAL A 164 0.23 -13.39 -1.23
N GLY A 165 0.01 -12.22 -1.81
CA GLY A 165 1.05 -11.29 -2.23
C GLY A 165 1.47 -10.32 -1.13
N VAL A 166 2.58 -9.64 -1.36
CA VAL A 166 3.24 -8.75 -0.41
C VAL A 166 3.49 -7.39 -1.06
N PHE A 167 3.04 -6.35 -0.38
CA PHE A 167 3.49 -4.98 -0.57
C PHE A 167 4.62 -4.70 0.41
N PHE A 168 5.85 -4.64 -0.09
CA PHE A 168 7.01 -4.30 0.71
C PHE A 168 7.13 -2.78 0.84
N GLN A 169 7.05 -2.25 2.06
CA GLN A 169 7.33 -0.84 2.34
C GLN A 169 8.83 -0.61 2.31
N ASP A 170 9.26 0.44 1.61
CA ASP A 170 10.66 0.63 1.30
C ASP A 170 11.47 1.35 2.38
N GLY A 171 10.82 1.93 3.40
CA GLY A 171 11.47 2.60 4.52
C GLY A 171 12.32 3.81 4.12
N CYS A 172 12.16 4.32 2.90
CA CYS A 172 12.92 5.47 2.41
C CYS A 172 12.38 6.80 2.97
N GLY A 173 11.10 6.86 3.31
CA GLY A 173 10.45 8.05 3.85
C GLY A 173 10.93 8.40 5.26
N ASP A 174 11.14 7.38 6.09
CA ASP A 174 11.70 7.52 7.44
C ASP A 174 13.23 7.41 7.49
N TYR A 175 13.89 7.36 6.33
CA TYR A 175 15.34 7.16 6.23
C TYR A 175 15.84 5.88 6.92
N ALA A 176 14.95 4.90 7.16
CA ALA A 176 15.33 3.59 7.68
C ALA A 176 16.23 2.84 6.69
N ARG A 177 16.01 3.03 5.38
CA ARG A 177 16.80 2.43 4.30
C ARG A 177 17.01 3.40 3.14
N SER A 178 18.07 3.15 2.38
CA SER A 178 18.28 3.79 1.07
C SER A 178 17.59 2.99 -0.04
N ALA A 179 17.24 3.64 -1.15
CA ALA A 179 16.56 2.98 -2.27
C ALA A 179 17.32 1.77 -2.86
N PRO A 180 18.66 1.77 -3.02
CA PRO A 180 19.39 0.57 -3.44
C PRO A 180 19.26 -0.60 -2.45
N VAL A 181 19.24 -0.31 -1.14
CA VAL A 181 19.04 -1.35 -0.11
C VAL A 181 17.62 -1.89 -0.17
N ALA A 182 16.60 -1.03 -0.26
CA ALA A 182 15.21 -1.46 -0.43
C ALA A 182 15.00 -2.30 -1.70
N ARG A 183 15.68 -1.94 -2.80
CA ARG A 183 15.70 -2.74 -4.03
C ARG A 183 16.26 -4.15 -3.79
N ALA A 184 17.37 -4.27 -3.08
CA ALA A 184 17.95 -5.57 -2.74
C ALA A 184 16.99 -6.43 -1.89
N TYR A 185 16.25 -5.83 -0.97
CA TYR A 185 15.19 -6.54 -0.23
C TYR A 185 14.09 -7.06 -1.16
N ALA A 186 13.61 -6.21 -2.09
CA ALA A 186 12.60 -6.63 -3.06
C ALA A 186 13.09 -7.78 -3.96
N ASP A 187 14.36 -7.76 -4.35
CA ASP A 187 14.99 -8.85 -5.12
C ASP A 187 15.04 -10.17 -4.35
N GLU A 188 15.42 -10.15 -3.07
CA GLU A 188 15.40 -11.34 -2.19
C GLU A 188 13.97 -11.88 -1.96
N LEU A 189 13.02 -10.97 -1.68
CA LEU A 189 11.60 -11.32 -1.55
C LEU A 189 11.08 -11.98 -2.83
N ALA A 190 11.40 -11.41 -3.99
CA ALA A 190 10.96 -11.92 -5.28
C ALA A 190 11.60 -13.26 -5.64
N ALA A 191 12.88 -13.47 -5.30
CA ALA A 191 13.59 -14.72 -5.49
C ALA A 191 12.98 -15.86 -4.67
N ARG A 192 12.58 -15.57 -3.42
CA ARG A 192 12.00 -16.55 -2.48
C ARG A 192 10.52 -16.80 -2.74
N LEU A 193 9.71 -15.73 -2.75
CA LEU A 193 8.24 -15.81 -2.76
C LEU A 193 7.68 -15.90 -4.18
N GLY A 194 8.46 -15.47 -5.18
CA GLY A 194 8.08 -15.37 -6.58
C GLY A 194 7.77 -13.93 -7.00
N LYS A 195 8.35 -13.49 -8.13
CA LYS A 195 8.28 -12.10 -8.62
C LYS A 195 6.86 -11.52 -8.72
N ARG A 196 5.86 -12.33 -9.06
CA ARG A 196 4.46 -11.87 -9.18
C ARG A 196 3.80 -11.54 -7.85
N ARG A 197 4.37 -12.00 -6.73
CA ARG A 197 3.86 -11.82 -5.38
C ARG A 197 4.48 -10.62 -4.67
N VAL A 198 5.40 -9.89 -5.31
CA VAL A 198 6.09 -8.76 -4.68
C VAL A 198 5.78 -7.47 -5.42
N ARG A 199 5.28 -6.49 -4.68
CA ARG A 199 5.10 -5.10 -5.10
C ARG A 199 5.81 -4.20 -4.09
N ILE A 200 6.25 -3.03 -4.52
CA ILE A 200 6.95 -2.08 -3.64
C ILE A 200 6.00 -0.92 -3.32
N ILE A 201 5.84 -0.62 -2.04
CA ILE A 201 5.35 0.68 -1.58
C ILE A 201 6.56 1.61 -1.50
N ALA A 202 6.62 2.58 -2.41
CA ALA A 202 7.61 3.64 -2.39
C ALA A 202 7.07 4.81 -1.56
N GLU A 203 7.66 5.04 -0.40
CA GLU A 203 7.28 6.14 0.47
C GLU A 203 7.65 7.48 -0.20
N ALA A 204 6.62 8.24 -0.54
CA ALA A 204 6.70 9.54 -1.19
C ALA A 204 6.70 10.70 -0.18
N PHE A 205 6.84 10.40 1.11
CA PHE A 205 7.00 11.37 2.18
C PHE A 205 8.44 11.38 2.71
N ARG A 206 8.79 12.38 3.53
CA ARG A 206 10.03 12.42 4.30
C ARG A 206 9.73 12.84 5.73
N GLY A 207 10.25 12.09 6.69
CA GLY A 207 10.20 12.43 8.11
C GLY A 207 10.90 13.76 8.39
N LEU A 208 10.32 14.57 9.28
CA LEU A 208 10.88 15.84 9.72
C LEU A 208 11.53 15.71 11.12
N PRO A 209 12.62 16.46 11.39
CA PRO A 209 13.14 16.58 12.75
C PRO A 209 12.05 17.11 13.70
N GLY A 210 11.79 16.39 14.79
CA GLY A 210 10.73 16.75 15.75
C GLY A 210 9.35 16.14 15.45
N GLY A 211 9.26 15.29 14.42
CA GLY A 211 8.04 14.55 14.07
C GLY A 211 7.27 15.15 12.90
N GLY A 212 6.35 14.36 12.37
CA GLY A 212 5.58 14.70 11.18
C GLY A 212 6.34 14.47 9.88
N TYR A 213 5.67 14.79 8.78
CA TYR A 213 6.09 14.41 7.43
C TYR A 213 5.86 15.54 6.43
N ARG A 214 6.73 15.63 5.43
CA ARG A 214 6.52 16.42 4.21
C ARG A 214 6.46 15.52 2.99
N SER A 215 5.94 16.01 1.87
CA SER A 215 6.16 15.35 0.58
C SER A 215 7.66 15.26 0.27
N ALA A 216 8.08 14.17 -0.36
CA ALA A 216 9.40 14.05 -0.95
C ALA A 216 9.54 15.04 -2.11
N GLU A 217 10.74 15.60 -2.26
CA GLU A 217 11.09 16.40 -3.44
C GLU A 217 11.37 15.49 -4.63
N ALA A 218 11.27 16.03 -5.84
CA ALA A 218 11.53 15.26 -7.05
C ALA A 218 12.97 14.72 -7.12
N ASP A 219 13.92 15.43 -6.50
CA ASP A 219 15.33 15.04 -6.43
C ASP A 219 15.57 13.88 -5.45
N GLU A 220 14.66 13.68 -4.51
CA GLU A 220 14.67 12.56 -3.57
C GLU A 220 13.93 11.34 -4.14
N LEU A 221 12.76 11.56 -4.75
CA LEU A 221 11.87 10.48 -5.20
C LEU A 221 12.24 9.93 -6.58
N ALA A 222 12.70 10.75 -7.53
CA ALA A 222 13.10 10.26 -8.85
C ALA A 222 14.20 9.18 -8.81
N PRO A 223 15.33 9.35 -8.09
CA PRO A 223 16.34 8.29 -7.99
C PRO A 223 15.82 7.05 -7.27
N GLN A 224 14.93 7.19 -6.29
CA GLN A 224 14.26 6.07 -5.62
C GLN A 224 13.44 5.24 -6.62
N LEU A 225 12.58 5.87 -7.41
CA LEU A 225 11.78 5.19 -8.44
C LEU A 225 12.64 4.56 -9.54
N ALA A 226 13.76 5.19 -9.91
CA ALA A 226 14.70 4.62 -10.86
C ALA A 226 15.27 3.27 -10.37
N GLN A 227 15.57 3.14 -9.07
CA GLN A 227 16.04 1.88 -8.48
C GLN A 227 14.98 0.77 -8.52
N TYR A 228 13.70 1.10 -8.51
CA TYR A 228 12.61 0.12 -8.47
C TYR A 228 12.12 -0.34 -9.84
N ARG A 229 12.69 0.18 -10.94
CA ARG A 229 12.38 -0.28 -12.30
C ARG A 229 12.45 -1.81 -12.40
N GLY A 230 11.39 -2.41 -12.93
CA GLY A 230 11.22 -3.86 -13.03
C GLY A 230 10.29 -4.48 -11.98
N TYR A 231 9.86 -3.69 -10.98
CA TYR A 231 8.81 -4.02 -10.02
C TYR A 231 7.55 -3.18 -10.23
N PRO A 232 6.35 -3.70 -9.92
CA PRO A 232 5.18 -2.86 -9.72
C PRO A 232 5.39 -2.01 -8.45
N THR A 233 5.43 -0.68 -8.63
CA THR A 233 5.67 0.29 -7.55
C THR A 233 4.45 1.16 -7.32
N TYR A 234 4.10 1.35 -6.05
CA TYR A 234 2.96 2.12 -5.57
C TYR A 234 3.46 3.26 -4.71
N LEU A 235 3.10 4.51 -5.02
CA LEU A 235 3.52 5.66 -4.23
C LEU A 235 2.63 5.80 -3.00
N PHE A 236 3.24 5.93 -1.82
CA PHE A 236 2.51 6.15 -0.55
C PHE A 236 2.79 7.56 -0.02
N ASP A 237 1.83 8.43 0.21
CA ASP A 237 0.37 8.34 0.00
C ASP A 237 -0.05 9.47 -0.95
N GLY A 238 -0.89 9.17 -1.93
CA GLY A 238 -1.22 10.07 -3.04
C GLY A 238 -1.71 11.45 -2.60
N PRO A 239 -2.84 11.55 -1.87
CA PRO A 239 -3.45 12.82 -1.50
C PRO A 239 -2.52 13.70 -0.64
N HIS A 240 -1.76 13.08 0.27
CA HIS A 240 -0.91 13.78 1.23
C HIS A 240 0.45 14.18 0.65
N TYR A 241 1.05 13.29 -0.15
CA TYR A 241 2.48 13.35 -0.44
C TYR A 241 2.82 13.36 -1.92
N VAL A 242 1.83 13.25 -2.81
CA VAL A 242 2.02 13.33 -4.26
C VAL A 242 1.20 14.48 -4.85
N PRO A 243 1.47 15.74 -4.46
CA PRO A 243 0.73 16.88 -4.99
C PRO A 243 1.02 17.11 -6.49
N PRO A 244 0.18 17.86 -7.21
CA PRO A 244 0.38 18.15 -8.64
C PRO A 244 1.74 18.79 -8.96
N SER A 245 2.33 19.55 -8.04
CA SER A 245 3.68 20.11 -8.17
C SER A 245 4.75 19.03 -8.26
N LEU A 246 4.67 18.00 -7.41
CA LEU A 246 5.59 16.87 -7.43
C LEU A 246 5.43 16.04 -8.72
N VAL A 247 4.18 15.81 -9.15
CA VAL A 247 3.90 15.13 -10.43
C VAL A 247 4.61 15.83 -11.59
N ARG A 248 4.46 17.16 -11.71
CA ARG A 248 5.11 17.95 -12.76
C ARG A 248 6.63 17.90 -12.67
N ALA A 249 7.18 18.01 -11.46
CA ALA A 249 8.62 17.99 -11.25
C ALA A 249 9.25 16.63 -11.63
N LEU A 250 8.61 15.51 -11.27
CA LEU A 250 9.06 14.16 -11.66
C LEU A 250 9.04 13.98 -13.18
N LEU A 251 7.99 14.45 -13.86
CA LEU A 251 7.89 14.37 -15.32
C LEU A 251 8.95 15.21 -16.03
N ALA A 252 9.22 16.42 -15.54
CA ALA A 252 10.29 17.26 -16.07
C ALA A 252 11.66 16.60 -15.94
N ARG A 253 11.93 15.93 -14.81
CA ARG A 253 13.18 15.19 -14.61
C ARG A 253 13.30 13.97 -15.54
N GLU A 254 12.25 13.16 -15.66
CA GLU A 254 12.23 12.00 -16.57
C GLU A 254 12.39 12.43 -18.05
N ALA A 255 11.91 13.62 -18.42
CA ALA A 255 12.14 14.19 -19.75
C ALA A 255 13.59 14.63 -19.95
N ALA A 256 14.24 15.19 -18.94
CA ALA A 256 15.63 15.64 -19.00
C ALA A 256 16.67 14.49 -18.98
N GLN A 257 16.26 13.29 -18.59
CA GLN A 257 17.10 12.07 -18.56
C GLN A 257 17.02 11.24 -19.85
N LYS A 258 16.16 11.63 -20.81
CA LYS A 258 16.02 10.99 -22.13
C LYS A 258 16.81 11.75 -23.19
#